data_AF-A0A399G7J0-F1
#
_entry.id   AF-A0A399G7J0-F1
#
_cell.length_a   1.000
_cell.length_b   1.000
_cell.length_c   1.000
_cell.angle_alpha   90.00
_cell.angle_beta   90.00
_cell.angle_gamma   90.00
#
_symmetry.space_group_name_H-M   'P 1'
#
loop_
_entity.id
_entity.type
_entity.pdbx_description
1 polymer ?
#
loop_
_entity_poly.entity_id
_entity_poly.type
_entity_poly.pdbx_seq_one_letter_code
_entity_poly.pdbx_strand_id
1 'polypeptide(L)'
;MTGLLQVPDGARFSELERLRTEPTRVSSQSMVEALDRTSEIGGLGTGRVNLEDVPAVKLDTLAKYGLKSKAPTLRDLEENRQTATLLATVHRLETSSVDDALDVLDLLISSKLLNKAEREGNEDKLRALPDLKAAAKKMAAAVDVLIHTPQATGTRVVSLAEVWNAIEEVVPREKLIDAVKTVAEQVPEDDDAAAAWRARLVKRYRTVQGFIELLVEVIAFDATEAGQPVLEALRTAAAIARSRKHVRTGDIAAHAELVTGSWKRLIYANPDLEGERVDKAAFILCVIEHLHRALRRRDVFTQGADRWSDPRAHLLTGKRWEQTRPRVLRALKLEEEPAGHLAELASALDAGYVRVLDGLGTNTAVQFDGGKLRVEALNALAEPPLMKEFRALVDAMMPRLDFPDLLMEVGARTGFPRDFTHISGADAHMDGFEVSLCALLVAEACNIGLTPVAKPGVDALTLARLQQVDQAYLRAETISAANARLIQAQAKIGIVKAWGGGLIASADGMRFIVPTGNLHARANPKYFGLRKRGATWLNVVNDRVMGLGGVVVPGTLRDSMHLSSDPCAHVRLSDMGTRCPVVPSPRTRSHPHFDTREARALRQTRNV
;
A
#
# COMPACT_ATOMS: atom_id res chain seq x y z
N MET A 1 25.02 -15.39 -18.47
CA MET A 1 24.80 -14.02 -17.94
C MET A 1 25.15 -12.92 -18.95
N THR A 2 26.30 -12.96 -19.64
CA THR A 2 26.69 -11.94 -20.64
C THR A 2 25.70 -11.78 -21.80
N GLY A 3 25.02 -12.85 -22.21
CA GLY A 3 23.92 -12.81 -23.19
C GLY A 3 22.76 -11.89 -22.79
N LEU A 4 22.57 -11.59 -21.50
CA LEU A 4 21.54 -10.65 -21.04
C LEU A 4 21.77 -9.21 -21.54
N LEU A 5 23.01 -8.88 -21.89
CA LEU A 5 23.37 -7.58 -22.43
C LEU A 5 23.11 -7.46 -23.93
N GLN A 6 22.74 -8.55 -24.61
CA GLN A 6 22.44 -8.52 -26.04
C GLN A 6 21.00 -8.06 -26.29
N VAL A 7 20.80 -7.36 -27.40
CA VAL A 7 19.48 -7.00 -27.90
C VAL A 7 19.11 -8.06 -28.95
N PRO A 8 18.07 -8.87 -28.73
CA PRO A 8 17.63 -9.85 -29.73
C PRO A 8 17.21 -9.18 -31.05
N ASP A 9 17.30 -9.92 -32.16
CA ASP A 9 16.87 -9.44 -33.46
C ASP A 9 15.37 -9.04 -33.44
N GLY A 10 15.07 -7.82 -33.86
CA GLY A 10 13.72 -7.25 -33.84
C GLY A 10 13.28 -6.66 -32.49
N ALA A 11 14.08 -6.77 -31.44
CA ALA A 11 13.83 -6.13 -30.15
C ALA A 11 14.45 -4.73 -30.07
N ARG A 12 13.88 -3.86 -29.23
CA ARG A 12 14.42 -2.51 -28.95
C ARG A 12 15.27 -2.46 -27.69
N PHE A 13 15.17 -3.48 -26.84
CA PHE A 13 15.75 -3.50 -25.51
C PHE A 13 16.48 -4.83 -25.30
N SER A 14 17.53 -4.83 -24.47
CA SER A 14 18.25 -6.05 -24.13
C SER A 14 17.43 -6.94 -23.21
N GLU A 15 17.78 -8.23 -23.12
CA GLU A 15 17.12 -9.16 -22.20
C GLU A 15 17.19 -8.68 -20.73
N LEU A 16 18.31 -8.08 -20.32
CA LEU A 16 18.45 -7.47 -19.00
C LEU A 16 17.42 -6.35 -18.76
N GLU A 17 17.14 -5.51 -19.76
CA GLU A 17 16.19 -4.41 -19.63
C GLU A 17 14.75 -4.94 -19.55
N ARG A 18 14.43 -5.99 -20.32
CA ARG A 18 13.15 -6.71 -20.24
C ARG A 18 12.93 -7.29 -18.83
N LEU A 19 13.93 -7.99 -18.29
CA LEU A 19 13.85 -8.61 -16.95
C LEU A 19 13.82 -7.57 -15.81
N ARG A 20 14.40 -6.39 -16.01
CA ARG A 20 14.37 -5.30 -15.02
C ARG A 20 13.06 -4.51 -15.02
N THR A 21 12.27 -4.61 -16.07
CA THR A 21 11.00 -3.88 -16.19
C THR A 21 9.93 -4.51 -15.30
N GLU A 22 9.47 -3.75 -14.30
CA GLU A 22 8.40 -4.18 -13.39
C GLU A 22 7.03 -4.25 -14.11
N PRO A 23 6.12 -5.13 -13.68
CA PRO A 23 4.75 -5.14 -14.17
C PRO A 23 4.06 -3.79 -13.89
N THR A 24 3.28 -3.27 -14.84
CA THR A 24 2.57 -1.98 -14.68
C THR A 24 1.06 -2.10 -14.64
N ARG A 25 0.53 -3.26 -15.05
CA ARG A 25 -0.89 -3.55 -15.20
C ARG A 25 -1.35 -4.56 -14.15
N VAL A 26 -2.66 -4.62 -13.95
CA VAL A 26 -3.29 -5.56 -13.02
C VAL A 26 -4.38 -6.33 -13.75
N SER A 27 -4.06 -7.55 -14.14
CA SER A 27 -4.95 -8.52 -14.79
C SER A 27 -4.44 -9.94 -14.54
N SER A 28 -5.25 -10.95 -14.83
CA SER A 28 -4.81 -12.36 -14.78
C SER A 28 -3.63 -12.62 -15.71
N GLN A 29 -3.65 -12.05 -16.92
CA GLN A 29 -2.54 -12.16 -17.86
C GLN A 29 -1.27 -11.50 -17.31
N SER A 30 -1.37 -10.31 -16.74
CA SER A 30 -0.22 -9.63 -16.14
C SER A 30 0.35 -10.39 -14.93
N MET A 31 -0.48 -11.17 -14.23
CA MET A 31 -0.02 -12.06 -13.16
C MET A 31 0.80 -13.23 -13.73
N VAL A 32 0.33 -13.84 -14.83
CA VAL A 32 1.08 -14.90 -15.53
C VAL A 32 2.42 -14.34 -16.03
N GLU A 33 2.41 -13.18 -16.70
CA GLU A 33 3.63 -12.51 -17.18
C GLU A 33 4.62 -12.19 -16.03
N ALA A 34 4.12 -11.81 -14.86
CA ALA A 34 4.96 -11.55 -13.68
C ALA A 34 5.58 -12.84 -13.10
N LEU A 35 4.83 -13.94 -13.10
CA LEU A 35 5.32 -15.25 -12.65
C LEU A 35 6.32 -15.84 -13.67
N ASP A 36 6.04 -15.74 -14.97
CA ASP A 36 6.96 -16.17 -16.04
C ASP A 36 8.28 -15.41 -15.92
N ARG A 37 8.24 -14.08 -15.74
CA ARG A 37 9.43 -13.26 -15.47
C ARG A 37 10.20 -13.76 -14.24
N THR A 38 9.49 -14.07 -13.15
CA THR A 38 10.12 -14.57 -11.91
C THR A 38 10.80 -15.93 -12.15
N SER A 39 10.12 -16.83 -12.87
CA SER A 39 10.65 -18.14 -13.27
C SER A 39 11.87 -18.02 -14.18
N GLU A 40 11.83 -17.14 -15.18
CA GLU A 40 12.96 -16.87 -16.08
C GLU A 40 14.19 -16.34 -15.33
N ILE A 41 13.99 -15.39 -14.39
CA ILE A 41 15.07 -14.85 -13.56
C ILE A 41 15.65 -15.94 -12.66
N GLY A 42 14.82 -16.73 -11.98
CA GLY A 42 15.28 -17.85 -11.17
C GLY A 42 15.98 -18.94 -11.98
N GLY A 43 15.57 -19.14 -13.24
CA GLY A 43 16.20 -20.06 -14.19
C GLY A 43 17.64 -19.68 -14.58
N LEU A 44 18.06 -18.43 -14.36
CA LEU A 44 19.45 -18.00 -14.56
C LEU A 44 20.40 -18.61 -13.51
N GLY A 45 19.85 -19.10 -12.38
CA GLY A 45 20.57 -19.89 -11.39
C GLY A 45 21.56 -19.11 -10.52
N THR A 46 21.42 -17.78 -10.40
CA THR A 46 22.35 -16.97 -9.60
C THR A 46 22.21 -17.24 -8.11
N GLY A 47 21.03 -17.60 -7.63
CA GLY A 47 20.82 -18.06 -6.25
C GLY A 47 21.54 -19.35 -5.85
N ARG A 48 22.18 -20.06 -6.80
CA ARG A 48 23.04 -21.22 -6.52
C ARG A 48 24.48 -20.84 -6.18
N VAL A 49 24.86 -19.59 -6.44
CA VAL A 49 26.20 -19.10 -6.15
C VAL A 49 26.27 -18.71 -4.68
N ASN A 50 27.21 -19.28 -3.92
CA ASN A 50 27.41 -18.88 -2.54
C ASN A 50 28.01 -17.47 -2.48
N LEU A 51 27.30 -16.54 -1.85
CA LEU A 51 27.70 -15.15 -1.67
C LEU A 51 27.92 -14.77 -0.20
N GLU A 52 27.94 -15.74 0.73
CA GLU A 52 28.04 -15.51 2.18
C GLU A 52 29.31 -14.74 2.58
N ASP A 53 30.43 -14.98 1.89
CA ASP A 53 31.71 -14.32 2.17
C ASP A 53 31.78 -12.88 1.62
N VAL A 54 30.82 -12.46 0.80
CA VAL A 54 30.80 -11.13 0.20
C VAL A 54 29.97 -10.19 1.10
N PRO A 55 30.53 -9.06 1.57
CA PRO A 55 29.75 -8.11 2.35
C PRO A 55 28.49 -7.64 1.59
N ALA A 56 27.33 -7.73 2.23
CA ALA A 56 26.04 -7.37 1.63
C ALA A 56 26.03 -5.96 1.01
N VAL A 57 26.71 -5.00 1.65
CA VAL A 57 26.86 -3.62 1.14
C VAL A 57 27.55 -3.57 -0.22
N LYS A 58 28.56 -4.43 -0.47
CA LYS A 58 29.27 -4.50 -1.75
C LYS A 58 28.42 -5.14 -2.83
N LEU A 59 27.68 -6.19 -2.51
CA LEU A 59 26.70 -6.80 -3.41
C LEU A 59 25.62 -5.80 -3.81
N ASP A 60 25.06 -5.09 -2.84
CA ASP A 60 24.04 -4.08 -3.08
C ASP A 60 24.57 -2.91 -3.93
N THR A 61 25.81 -2.48 -3.71
CA THR A 61 26.46 -1.46 -4.56
C THR A 61 26.58 -1.92 -6.02
N LEU A 62 27.01 -3.17 -6.24
CA LEU A 62 27.14 -3.77 -7.58
C LEU A 62 25.77 -3.92 -8.25
N ALA A 63 24.78 -4.43 -7.51
CA ALA A 63 23.42 -4.58 -7.97
C ALA A 63 22.83 -3.23 -8.38
N LYS A 64 22.98 -2.18 -7.54
CA LYS A 64 22.53 -0.82 -7.85
C LYS A 64 23.17 -0.26 -9.11
N TYR A 65 24.48 -0.46 -9.29
CA TYR A 65 25.17 -0.04 -10.52
C TYR A 65 24.59 -0.75 -11.75
N GLY A 66 24.42 -2.07 -11.69
CA GLY A 66 23.87 -2.83 -12.80
C GLY A 66 22.37 -2.60 -13.03
N LEU A 67 21.62 -2.23 -11.98
CA LEU A 67 20.21 -1.81 -12.02
C LEU A 67 19.99 -0.36 -12.45
N LYS A 68 21.05 0.41 -12.72
CA LYS A 68 20.95 1.77 -13.28
C LYS A 68 21.62 1.89 -14.65
N SER A 69 22.69 1.13 -14.87
CA SER A 69 23.47 1.20 -16.10
C SER A 69 22.73 0.58 -17.29
N LYS A 70 22.99 1.12 -18.49
CA LYS A 70 22.51 0.54 -19.75
C LYS A 70 23.41 -0.61 -20.19
N ALA A 71 22.86 -1.50 -21.02
CA ALA A 71 23.58 -2.67 -21.50
C ALA A 71 24.94 -2.37 -22.17
N PRO A 72 25.11 -1.31 -23.00
CA PRO A 72 26.42 -0.98 -23.55
C PRO A 72 27.46 -0.62 -22.48
N THR A 73 27.09 0.22 -21.51
CA THR A 73 27.97 0.61 -20.39
C THR A 73 28.41 -0.60 -19.56
N LEU A 74 27.52 -1.57 -19.38
CA LEU A 74 27.87 -2.82 -18.70
C LEU A 74 28.78 -3.71 -19.55
N ARG A 75 28.63 -3.65 -20.88
CA ARG A 75 29.46 -4.41 -21.83
C ARG A 75 30.92 -3.95 -21.82
N ASP A 76 31.14 -2.65 -21.63
CA ASP A 76 32.47 -2.02 -21.66
C ASP A 76 33.26 -2.21 -20.34
N LEU A 77 32.66 -2.80 -19.31
CA LEU A 77 33.36 -3.13 -18.07
C LEU A 77 34.38 -4.25 -18.29
N GLU A 78 35.46 -4.22 -17.51
CA GLU A 78 36.41 -5.33 -17.40
C GLU A 78 35.68 -6.63 -16.98
N GLU A 79 36.12 -7.78 -17.49
CA GLU A 79 35.38 -9.04 -17.45
C GLU A 79 34.98 -9.48 -16.03
N ASN A 80 35.90 -9.39 -15.06
CA ASN A 80 35.59 -9.74 -13.67
C ASN A 80 34.58 -8.76 -13.07
N ARG A 81 34.76 -7.46 -13.31
CA ARG A 81 33.83 -6.42 -12.84
C ARG A 81 32.45 -6.56 -13.46
N GLN A 82 32.38 -6.85 -14.76
CA GLN A 82 31.14 -7.10 -15.49
C GLN A 82 30.41 -8.30 -14.90
N THR A 83 31.10 -9.42 -14.72
CA THR A 83 30.51 -10.66 -14.20
C THR A 83 29.99 -10.47 -12.78
N ALA A 84 30.78 -9.84 -11.90
CA ALA A 84 30.34 -9.54 -10.53
C ALA A 84 29.13 -8.60 -10.49
N THR A 85 29.11 -7.58 -11.36
CA THR A 85 27.98 -6.64 -11.47
C THR A 85 26.71 -7.34 -11.96
N LEU A 86 26.82 -8.17 -13.00
CA LEU A 86 25.70 -8.92 -13.55
C LEU A 86 25.15 -9.92 -12.53
N LEU A 87 26.03 -10.66 -11.85
CA LEU A 87 25.65 -11.61 -10.81
C LEU A 87 24.87 -10.91 -9.69
N ALA A 88 25.40 -9.83 -9.14
CA ALA A 88 24.72 -9.07 -8.09
C ALA A 88 23.38 -8.47 -8.57
N THR A 89 23.31 -8.03 -9.83
CA THR A 89 22.09 -7.48 -10.43
C THR A 89 21.01 -8.55 -10.56
N VAL A 90 21.33 -9.71 -11.13
CA VAL A 90 20.37 -10.81 -11.30
C VAL A 90 19.94 -11.36 -9.94
N HIS A 91 20.87 -11.49 -8.98
CA HIS A 91 20.52 -11.89 -7.62
C HIS A 91 19.53 -10.93 -6.96
N ARG A 92 19.69 -9.61 -7.14
CA ARG A 92 18.70 -8.62 -6.67
C ARG A 92 17.37 -8.72 -7.42
N LEU A 93 17.38 -9.10 -8.69
CA LEU A 93 16.18 -9.34 -9.49
C LEU A 93 15.44 -10.61 -9.07
N GLU A 94 16.13 -11.67 -8.64
CA GLU A 94 15.51 -12.87 -8.09
C GLU A 94 14.59 -12.49 -6.93
N THR A 95 15.07 -11.67 -6.00
CA THR A 95 14.29 -11.19 -4.85
C THR A 95 13.17 -10.22 -5.24
N SER A 96 13.48 -9.20 -6.04
CA SER A 96 12.49 -8.17 -6.38
C SER A 96 11.38 -8.68 -7.30
N SER A 97 11.66 -9.63 -8.20
CA SER A 97 10.62 -10.19 -9.09
C SER A 97 9.54 -10.98 -8.33
N VAL A 98 9.92 -11.69 -7.27
CA VAL A 98 8.96 -12.35 -6.36
C VAL A 98 8.07 -11.30 -5.68
N ASP A 99 8.65 -10.22 -5.16
CA ASP A 99 7.88 -9.13 -4.55
C ASP A 99 6.94 -8.46 -5.54
N ASP A 100 7.39 -8.21 -6.77
CA ASP A 100 6.58 -7.61 -7.83
C ASP A 100 5.38 -8.51 -8.19
N ALA A 101 5.60 -9.83 -8.32
CA ALA A 101 4.54 -10.78 -8.59
C ALA A 101 3.49 -10.80 -7.47
N LEU A 102 3.92 -10.76 -6.20
CA LEU A 102 3.01 -10.74 -5.05
C LEU A 102 2.29 -9.40 -4.90
N ASP A 103 2.91 -8.29 -5.28
CA ASP A 103 2.24 -6.99 -5.37
C ASP A 103 1.15 -6.99 -6.45
N VAL A 104 1.40 -7.61 -7.60
CA VAL A 104 0.38 -7.84 -8.65
C VAL A 104 -0.75 -8.73 -8.11
N LEU A 105 -0.42 -9.81 -7.39
CA LEU A 105 -1.41 -10.74 -6.80
C LEU A 105 -2.32 -10.03 -5.80
N ASP A 106 -1.74 -9.31 -4.84
CA ASP A 106 -2.47 -8.54 -3.83
C ASP A 106 -3.41 -7.51 -4.48
N LEU A 107 -2.91 -6.81 -5.49
CA LEU A 107 -3.68 -5.86 -6.28
C LEU A 107 -4.82 -6.51 -7.05
N LEU A 108 -4.55 -7.65 -7.67
CA LEU A 108 -5.52 -8.39 -8.47
C LEU A 108 -6.67 -8.87 -7.58
N ILE A 109 -6.35 -9.48 -6.44
CA ILE A 109 -7.35 -9.96 -5.47
C ILE A 109 -8.15 -8.77 -4.92
N SER A 110 -7.47 -7.76 -4.39
CA SER A 110 -8.14 -6.62 -3.77
C SER A 110 -9.03 -5.87 -4.76
N SER A 111 -8.54 -5.59 -5.98
CA SER A 111 -9.23 -4.69 -6.92
C SER A 111 -10.19 -5.37 -7.90
N LYS A 112 -9.85 -6.57 -8.39
CA LYS A 112 -10.62 -7.28 -9.42
C LYS A 112 -11.53 -8.37 -8.86
N LEU A 113 -11.26 -8.86 -7.64
CA LEU A 113 -12.11 -9.82 -6.95
C LEU A 113 -12.94 -9.12 -5.86
N LEU A 114 -12.31 -8.76 -4.74
CA LEU A 114 -12.99 -8.34 -3.52
C LEU A 114 -13.80 -7.04 -3.70
N ASN A 115 -13.12 -5.95 -4.08
CA ASN A 115 -13.75 -4.65 -4.28
C ASN A 115 -14.76 -4.64 -5.43
N LYS A 116 -14.57 -5.51 -6.43
CA LYS A 116 -15.48 -5.58 -7.58
C LYS A 116 -16.78 -6.29 -7.20
N ALA A 117 -16.70 -7.39 -6.44
CA ALA A 117 -17.88 -8.06 -5.89
C ALA A 117 -18.66 -7.15 -4.93
N GLU A 118 -17.96 -6.34 -4.12
CA GLU A 118 -18.60 -5.34 -3.26
C GLU A 118 -19.32 -4.25 -4.06
N ARG A 119 -18.66 -3.69 -5.09
CA ARG A 119 -19.27 -2.68 -5.96
C ARG A 119 -20.50 -3.21 -6.68
N GLU A 120 -20.46 -4.43 -7.20
CA GLU A 120 -21.62 -5.05 -7.85
C GLU A 120 -22.76 -5.28 -6.88
N GLY A 121 -22.47 -5.75 -5.66
CA GLY A 121 -23.48 -5.83 -4.61
C GLY A 121 -24.11 -4.47 -4.28
N ASN A 122 -23.31 -3.41 -4.20
CA ASN A 122 -23.81 -2.05 -3.96
C ASN A 122 -24.60 -1.50 -5.15
N GLU A 123 -24.17 -1.76 -6.38
CA GLU A 123 -24.90 -1.39 -7.61
C GLU A 123 -26.25 -2.11 -7.68
N ASP A 124 -26.31 -3.40 -7.38
CA ASP A 124 -27.55 -4.17 -7.37
C ASP A 124 -28.52 -3.62 -6.32
N LYS A 125 -28.04 -3.32 -5.11
CA LYS A 125 -28.82 -2.67 -4.05
C LYS A 125 -29.35 -1.31 -4.50
N LEU A 126 -28.53 -0.50 -5.18
CA LEU A 126 -28.95 0.80 -5.72
C LEU A 126 -29.98 0.65 -6.85
N ARG A 127 -29.84 -0.35 -7.72
CA ARG A 127 -30.81 -0.66 -8.78
C ARG A 127 -32.14 -1.13 -8.23
N ALA A 128 -32.15 -1.93 -7.16
CA ALA A 128 -33.36 -2.43 -6.50
C ALA A 128 -34.08 -1.37 -5.64
N LEU A 129 -33.41 -0.26 -5.28
CA LEU A 129 -33.94 0.74 -4.36
C LEU A 129 -35.28 1.37 -4.81
N PRO A 130 -35.52 1.71 -6.09
CA PRO A 130 -36.81 2.24 -6.54
C PRO A 130 -37.95 1.24 -6.37
N ASP A 131 -37.73 -0.03 -6.73
CA ASP A 131 -38.73 -1.09 -6.63
C ASP A 131 -39.05 -1.41 -5.17
N LEU A 132 -38.03 -1.45 -4.31
CA LEU A 132 -38.18 -1.54 -2.85
C LEU A 132 -39.00 -0.38 -2.29
N LYS A 133 -38.74 0.88 -2.70
CA LYS A 133 -39.53 2.04 -2.27
C LYS A 133 -40.98 1.94 -2.72
N ALA A 134 -41.23 1.47 -3.95
CA ALA A 134 -42.59 1.29 -4.47
C ALA A 134 -43.34 0.17 -3.73
N ALA A 135 -42.69 -0.95 -3.47
CA ALA A 135 -43.25 -2.06 -2.72
C ALA A 135 -43.51 -1.67 -1.25
N ALA A 136 -42.55 -1.01 -0.59
CA ALA A 136 -42.71 -0.50 0.77
C ALA A 136 -43.86 0.52 0.88
N LYS A 137 -44.04 1.40 -0.10
CA LYS A 137 -45.17 2.34 -0.13
C LYS A 137 -46.52 1.61 -0.18
N LYS A 138 -46.63 0.57 -1.01
CA LYS A 138 -47.86 -0.26 -1.11
C LYS A 138 -48.13 -1.01 0.19
N MET A 139 -47.10 -1.62 0.78
CA MET A 139 -47.23 -2.32 2.07
C MET A 139 -47.59 -1.36 3.21
N ALA A 140 -46.94 -0.20 3.28
CA ALA A 140 -47.24 0.82 4.28
C ALA A 140 -48.69 1.31 4.19
N ALA A 141 -49.22 1.52 2.98
CA ALA A 141 -50.61 1.91 2.78
C ALA A 141 -51.59 0.83 3.23
N ALA A 142 -51.30 -0.46 3.00
CA ALA A 142 -52.12 -1.56 3.48
C ALA A 142 -52.06 -1.72 5.02
N VAL A 143 -50.86 -1.57 5.61
CA VAL A 143 -50.67 -1.63 7.07
C VAL A 143 -51.31 -0.42 7.77
N ASP A 144 -51.29 0.75 7.16
CA ASP A 144 -51.91 1.97 7.70
C ASP A 144 -53.43 1.78 7.89
N VAL A 145 -54.10 1.18 6.91
CA VAL A 145 -55.52 0.78 7.01
C VAL A 145 -55.72 -0.20 8.17
N LEU A 146 -54.86 -1.20 8.30
CA LEU A 146 -54.95 -2.20 9.37
C LEU A 146 -54.75 -1.59 10.77
N ILE A 147 -53.81 -0.65 10.93
CA ILE A 147 -53.55 0.04 12.20
C ILE A 147 -54.71 0.96 12.60
N HIS A 148 -55.30 1.67 11.63
CA HIS A 148 -56.40 2.62 11.89
C HIS A 148 -57.79 1.97 11.86
N THR A 149 -57.86 0.66 11.60
CA THR A 149 -59.09 -0.10 11.76
C THR A 149 -59.41 -0.23 13.26
N PRO A 150 -60.60 0.23 13.72
CA PRO A 150 -60.94 0.18 15.13
C PRO A 150 -60.97 -1.26 15.66
N GLN A 151 -60.35 -1.49 16.82
CA GLN A 151 -60.33 -2.82 17.44
C GLN A 151 -61.76 -3.26 17.82
N ALA A 152 -62.04 -4.56 17.65
CA ALA A 152 -63.33 -5.13 18.01
C ALA A 152 -63.63 -4.85 19.49
N THR A 153 -64.68 -4.07 19.75
CA THR A 153 -65.23 -3.86 21.10
C THR A 153 -66.45 -4.77 21.25
N GLY A 154 -66.89 -5.06 22.49
CA GLY A 154 -68.01 -5.98 22.75
C GLY A 154 -69.33 -5.67 22.03
N THR A 155 -69.48 -4.50 21.41
CA THR A 155 -70.65 -4.05 20.63
C THR A 155 -70.41 -3.91 19.11
N ARG A 156 -69.18 -4.10 18.61
CA ARG A 156 -68.85 -4.01 17.17
C ARG A 156 -67.84 -5.08 16.78
N VAL A 157 -68.31 -6.06 16.01
CA VAL A 157 -67.48 -7.08 15.38
C VAL A 157 -66.96 -6.49 14.07
N VAL A 158 -65.64 -6.26 13.98
CA VAL A 158 -65.01 -5.95 12.69
C VAL A 158 -64.62 -7.29 12.06
N SER A 159 -65.21 -7.62 10.92
CA SER A 159 -64.89 -8.87 10.23
C SER A 159 -63.59 -8.73 9.44
N LEU A 160 -62.84 -9.83 9.30
CA LEU A 160 -61.63 -9.87 8.48
C LEU A 160 -61.91 -9.43 7.02
N ALA A 161 -63.12 -9.70 6.52
CA ALA A 161 -63.55 -9.30 5.19
C ALA A 161 -63.69 -7.78 5.03
N GLU A 162 -64.19 -7.08 6.06
CA GLU A 162 -64.29 -5.61 6.05
C GLU A 162 -62.91 -4.95 6.01
N VAL A 163 -61.94 -5.50 6.74
CA VAL A 163 -60.55 -5.02 6.74
C VAL A 163 -59.89 -5.23 5.38
N TRP A 164 -60.09 -6.41 4.77
CA TRP A 164 -59.55 -6.68 3.44
C TRP A 164 -60.16 -5.80 2.36
N ASN A 165 -61.48 -5.53 2.42
CA ASN A 165 -62.13 -4.61 1.48
C ASN A 165 -61.55 -3.19 1.60
N ALA A 166 -61.33 -2.71 2.83
CA ALA A 166 -60.72 -1.40 3.06
C ALA A 166 -59.25 -1.34 2.57
N ILE A 167 -58.50 -2.44 2.69
CA ILE A 167 -57.15 -2.54 2.13
C ILE A 167 -57.20 -2.52 0.59
N GLU A 168 -58.16 -3.20 -0.02
CA GLU A 168 -58.31 -3.32 -1.48
C GLU A 168 -58.69 -1.99 -2.14
N GLU A 169 -59.40 -1.10 -1.44
CA GLU A 169 -59.65 0.29 -1.87
C GLU A 169 -58.35 1.11 -2.01
N VAL A 170 -57.32 0.80 -1.22
CA VAL A 170 -56.05 1.55 -1.21
C VAL A 170 -54.98 0.86 -2.07
N VAL A 171 -54.90 -0.47 -2.03
CA VAL A 171 -53.96 -1.28 -2.80
C VAL A 171 -54.64 -2.59 -3.25
N PRO A 172 -54.78 -2.83 -4.57
CA PRO A 172 -55.31 -4.09 -5.08
C PRO A 172 -54.50 -5.29 -4.57
N ARG A 173 -55.19 -6.38 -4.23
CA ARG A 173 -54.59 -7.57 -3.60
C ARG A 173 -53.42 -8.15 -4.39
N GLU A 174 -53.53 -8.23 -5.72
CA GLU A 174 -52.45 -8.71 -6.59
C GLU A 174 -51.18 -7.85 -6.47
N LYS A 175 -51.34 -6.53 -6.44
CA LYS A 175 -50.23 -5.58 -6.31
C LYS A 175 -49.60 -5.62 -4.91
N LEU A 176 -50.36 -5.99 -3.89
CA LEU A 176 -49.85 -6.21 -2.55
C LEU A 176 -49.05 -7.52 -2.46
N ILE A 177 -49.52 -8.60 -3.09
CA ILE A 177 -48.78 -9.87 -3.20
C ILE A 177 -47.46 -9.65 -3.92
N ASP A 178 -47.46 -8.93 -5.04
CA ASP A 178 -46.24 -8.60 -5.79
C ASP A 178 -45.28 -7.71 -4.98
N ALA A 179 -45.82 -6.77 -4.19
CA ALA A 179 -45.02 -5.95 -3.29
C ALA A 179 -44.35 -6.79 -2.19
N VAL A 180 -45.10 -7.71 -1.57
CA VAL A 180 -44.57 -8.64 -0.56
C VAL A 180 -43.50 -9.55 -1.17
N LYS A 181 -43.73 -10.10 -2.36
CA LYS A 181 -42.72 -10.90 -3.09
C LYS A 181 -41.45 -10.10 -3.37
N THR A 182 -41.61 -8.87 -3.86
CA THR A 182 -40.48 -7.97 -4.16
C THR A 182 -39.66 -7.68 -2.90
N VAL A 183 -40.31 -7.43 -1.75
CA VAL A 183 -39.60 -7.21 -0.49
C VAL A 183 -38.93 -8.50 0.01
N ALA A 184 -39.61 -9.65 -0.05
CA ALA A 184 -39.07 -10.94 0.36
C ALA A 184 -37.87 -11.39 -0.50
N GLU A 185 -37.87 -11.10 -1.79
CA GLU A 185 -36.74 -11.39 -2.70
C GLU A 185 -35.52 -10.50 -2.43
N GLN A 186 -35.74 -9.26 -2.00
CA GLN A 186 -34.67 -8.29 -1.74
C GLN A 186 -34.19 -8.27 -0.29
N VAL A 187 -34.96 -8.84 0.62
CA VAL A 187 -34.65 -8.99 2.06
C VAL A 187 -34.81 -10.47 2.44
N PRO A 188 -33.81 -11.32 2.14
CA PRO A 188 -33.84 -12.72 2.56
C PRO A 188 -33.92 -12.85 4.09
N GLU A 189 -34.59 -13.89 4.60
CA GLU A 189 -34.69 -14.16 6.04
C GLU A 189 -33.33 -14.40 6.72
N ASP A 190 -32.34 -14.89 5.96
CA ASP A 190 -30.94 -14.97 6.38
C ASP A 190 -30.19 -13.70 5.94
N ASP A 191 -29.82 -12.87 6.91
CA ASP A 191 -29.02 -11.64 6.74
C ASP A 191 -27.53 -11.92 6.40
N ASP A 192 -27.25 -12.96 5.61
CA ASP A 192 -25.87 -13.33 5.24
C ASP A 192 -25.41 -12.54 4.00
N ALA A 193 -25.26 -11.23 4.17
CA ALA A 193 -24.64 -10.36 3.18
C ALA A 193 -23.25 -10.87 2.72
N ALA A 194 -22.55 -11.62 3.57
CA ALA A 194 -21.28 -12.24 3.21
C ALA A 194 -21.48 -13.42 2.23
N ALA A 195 -22.55 -14.21 2.34
CA ALA A 195 -22.89 -15.26 1.38
C ALA A 195 -23.14 -14.69 -0.02
N ALA A 196 -23.96 -13.65 -0.12
CA ALA A 196 -24.29 -13.01 -1.40
C ALA A 196 -23.06 -12.36 -2.05
N TRP A 197 -22.15 -11.80 -1.24
CA TRP A 197 -20.88 -11.26 -1.71
C TRP A 197 -19.91 -12.37 -2.16
N ARG A 198 -19.78 -13.47 -1.40
CA ARG A 198 -18.96 -14.64 -1.77
C ARG A 198 -19.45 -15.33 -3.03
N ALA A 199 -20.76 -15.47 -3.22
CA ALA A 199 -21.34 -16.02 -4.45
C ALA A 199 -20.97 -15.18 -5.70
N ARG A 200 -20.92 -13.85 -5.57
CA ARG A 200 -20.41 -12.95 -6.63
C ARG A 200 -18.92 -13.15 -6.88
N LEU A 201 -18.16 -13.44 -5.81
CA LEU A 201 -16.75 -13.79 -5.93
C LEU A 201 -16.59 -15.04 -6.80
N VAL A 202 -17.33 -16.14 -6.53
CA VAL A 202 -17.26 -17.42 -7.27
C VAL A 202 -17.38 -17.23 -8.79
N LYS A 203 -18.26 -16.33 -9.25
CA LYS A 203 -18.42 -15.99 -10.68
C LYS A 203 -17.14 -15.47 -11.35
N ARG A 204 -16.15 -15.04 -10.56
CA ARG A 204 -14.85 -14.50 -11.01
C ARG A 204 -13.73 -15.53 -11.01
N TYR A 205 -14.04 -16.81 -10.81
CA TYR A 205 -13.06 -17.90 -10.80
C TYR A 205 -12.08 -17.87 -11.99
N ARG A 206 -12.54 -17.51 -13.20
CA ARG A 206 -11.69 -17.39 -14.39
C ARG A 206 -10.52 -16.41 -14.22
N THR A 207 -10.64 -15.43 -13.33
CA THR A 207 -9.55 -14.50 -13.03
C THR A 207 -8.38 -15.20 -12.32
N VAL A 208 -8.66 -16.21 -11.51
CA VAL A 208 -7.65 -16.96 -10.71
C VAL A 208 -7.15 -18.20 -11.46
N GLN A 209 -8.06 -18.88 -12.17
CA GLN A 209 -7.79 -20.16 -12.82
C GLN A 209 -6.52 -20.16 -13.68
N GLY A 210 -6.24 -19.04 -14.36
CA GLY A 210 -5.12 -18.95 -15.30
C GLY A 210 -3.72 -18.88 -14.66
N PHE A 211 -3.60 -18.60 -13.36
CA PHE A 211 -2.28 -18.41 -12.72
C PHE A 211 -2.07 -19.22 -11.44
N ILE A 212 -3.11 -19.79 -10.82
CA ILE A 212 -2.98 -20.43 -9.49
C ILE A 212 -1.96 -21.58 -9.46
N GLU A 213 -1.85 -22.32 -10.56
CA GLU A 213 -0.86 -23.40 -10.71
C GLU A 213 0.56 -22.82 -10.75
N LEU A 214 0.79 -21.92 -11.70
CA LEU A 214 2.08 -21.24 -11.87
C LEU A 214 2.49 -20.50 -10.59
N LEU A 215 1.54 -19.97 -9.82
CA LEU A 215 1.79 -19.30 -8.55
C LEU A 215 2.44 -20.24 -7.54
N VAL A 216 1.94 -21.46 -7.38
CA VAL A 216 2.49 -22.44 -6.43
C VAL A 216 3.78 -23.06 -6.94
N GLU A 217 3.97 -23.14 -8.26
CA GLU A 217 5.18 -23.70 -8.88
C GLU A 217 6.36 -22.72 -8.84
N VAL A 218 6.11 -21.43 -9.07
CA VAL A 218 7.16 -20.40 -9.15
C VAL A 218 7.49 -19.80 -7.78
N ILE A 219 6.49 -19.60 -6.93
CA ILE A 219 6.68 -18.92 -5.65
C ILE A 219 6.87 -19.93 -4.52
N ALA A 220 8.04 -19.87 -3.88
CA ALA A 220 8.36 -20.66 -2.71
C ALA A 220 7.65 -20.13 -1.45
N PHE A 221 6.39 -20.53 -1.27
CA PHE A 221 5.63 -20.19 -0.06
C PHE A 221 6.06 -21.03 1.14
N ASP A 222 6.07 -20.37 2.28
CA ASP A 222 6.28 -20.93 3.61
C ASP A 222 5.30 -20.27 4.59
N ALA A 223 5.11 -20.84 5.76
CA ALA A 223 4.07 -20.42 6.68
C ALA A 223 4.46 -20.54 8.15
N THR A 224 3.83 -19.72 8.96
CA THR A 224 3.72 -19.93 10.41
C THR A 224 2.78 -21.11 10.69
N GLU A 225 2.78 -21.60 11.94
CA GLU A 225 1.84 -22.63 12.38
C GLU A 225 0.37 -22.26 12.08
N ALA A 226 0.00 -20.98 12.26
CA ALA A 226 -1.34 -20.48 11.95
C ALA A 226 -1.64 -20.40 10.44
N GLY A 227 -0.62 -20.23 9.60
CA GLY A 227 -0.75 -20.15 8.13
C GLY A 227 -0.67 -21.50 7.42
N GLN A 228 -0.18 -22.54 8.09
CA GLN A 228 0.06 -23.85 7.50
C GLN A 228 -1.18 -24.48 6.85
N PRO A 229 -2.38 -24.47 7.48
CA PRO A 229 -3.60 -24.99 6.83
C PRO A 229 -3.92 -24.27 5.51
N VAL A 230 -3.68 -22.95 5.44
CA VAL A 230 -3.94 -22.15 4.23
C VAL A 230 -2.98 -22.54 3.11
N LEU A 231 -1.70 -22.76 3.42
CA LEU A 231 -0.69 -23.17 2.46
C LEU A 231 -0.96 -24.57 1.89
N GLU A 232 -1.38 -25.51 2.73
CA GLU A 232 -1.78 -26.85 2.28
C GLU A 232 -3.03 -26.79 1.39
N ALA A 233 -4.04 -26.01 1.77
CA ALA A 233 -5.22 -25.79 0.97
C ALA A 233 -4.91 -25.14 -0.38
N LEU A 234 -3.92 -24.22 -0.45
CA LEU A 234 -3.44 -23.63 -1.69
C LEU A 234 -2.84 -24.67 -2.65
N ARG A 235 -2.02 -25.58 -2.13
CA ARG A 235 -1.44 -26.69 -2.92
C ARG A 235 -2.55 -27.61 -3.45
N THR A 236 -3.53 -27.97 -2.61
CA THR A 236 -4.70 -28.74 -3.04
C THR A 236 -5.53 -27.99 -4.10
N ALA A 237 -5.77 -26.68 -3.90
CA ALA A 237 -6.51 -25.84 -4.84
C ALA A 237 -5.82 -25.75 -6.20
N ALA A 238 -4.49 -25.63 -6.25
CA ALA A 238 -3.71 -25.64 -7.48
C ALA A 238 -3.82 -26.99 -8.23
N ALA A 239 -3.69 -28.11 -7.51
CA ALA A 239 -3.86 -29.46 -8.09
C ALA A 239 -5.29 -29.67 -8.63
N ILE A 240 -6.29 -29.21 -7.89
CA ILE A 240 -7.69 -29.24 -8.33
C ILE A 240 -7.88 -28.37 -9.56
N ALA A 241 -7.31 -27.16 -9.61
CA ALA A 241 -7.40 -26.23 -10.75
C ALA A 241 -6.97 -26.89 -12.07
N ARG A 242 -5.86 -27.63 -12.03
CA ARG A 242 -5.30 -28.43 -13.15
C ARG A 242 -6.20 -29.58 -13.58
N SER A 243 -6.86 -30.24 -12.62
CA SER A 243 -7.69 -31.40 -12.87
C SER A 243 -8.99 -31.05 -13.59
N ARG A 244 -9.35 -31.85 -14.60
CA ARG A 244 -10.67 -31.84 -15.25
C ARG A 244 -11.69 -32.74 -14.54
N LYS A 245 -11.27 -33.49 -13.52
CA LYS A 245 -12.15 -34.39 -12.77
C LYS A 245 -13.08 -33.60 -11.85
N HIS A 246 -14.26 -34.16 -11.59
CA HIS A 246 -15.14 -33.64 -10.55
C HIS A 246 -14.47 -33.78 -9.18
N VAL A 247 -14.60 -32.74 -8.35
CA VAL A 247 -14.10 -32.70 -6.99
C VAL A 247 -15.18 -33.26 -6.07
N ARG A 248 -14.78 -34.13 -5.14
CA ARG A 248 -15.66 -34.71 -4.11
C ARG A 248 -15.35 -34.12 -2.75
N THR A 249 -16.28 -34.27 -1.82
CA THR A 249 -16.11 -33.85 -0.42
C THR A 249 -14.83 -34.42 0.21
N GLY A 250 -14.51 -35.69 -0.08
CA GLY A 250 -13.28 -36.34 0.41
C GLY A 250 -11.98 -35.69 -0.06
N ASP A 251 -11.97 -35.08 -1.25
CA ASP A 251 -10.76 -34.45 -1.82
C ASP A 251 -10.36 -33.17 -1.08
N ILE A 252 -11.30 -32.56 -0.34
CA ILE A 252 -11.08 -31.32 0.42
C ILE A 252 -11.34 -31.49 1.93
N ALA A 253 -11.59 -32.71 2.39
CA ALA A 253 -11.97 -32.97 3.79
C ALA A 253 -10.91 -32.51 4.80
N ALA A 254 -9.63 -32.60 4.44
CA ALA A 254 -8.51 -32.10 5.25
C ALA A 254 -8.56 -30.57 5.48
N HIS A 255 -9.32 -29.83 4.67
CA HIS A 255 -9.40 -28.36 4.69
C HIS A 255 -10.73 -27.84 5.27
N ALA A 256 -11.48 -28.70 5.96
CA ALA A 256 -12.81 -28.36 6.48
C ALA A 256 -12.80 -27.15 7.44
N GLU A 257 -11.71 -26.95 8.19
CA GLU A 257 -11.54 -25.83 9.12
C GLU A 257 -11.43 -24.47 8.43
N LEU A 258 -11.02 -24.43 7.16
CA LEU A 258 -11.02 -23.19 6.36
C LEU A 258 -12.40 -22.92 5.76
N VAL A 259 -13.18 -23.96 5.51
CA VAL A 259 -14.51 -23.88 4.89
C VAL A 259 -15.58 -23.59 5.95
N THR A 260 -15.57 -22.36 6.48
CA THR A 260 -16.50 -21.92 7.53
C THR A 260 -17.55 -20.93 7.03
N GLY A 261 -18.64 -20.78 7.80
CA GLY A 261 -19.72 -19.83 7.53
C GLY A 261 -20.32 -19.99 6.14
N SER A 262 -20.52 -18.89 5.42
CA SER A 262 -21.12 -18.91 4.08
C SER A 262 -20.33 -19.65 3.01
N TRP A 263 -19.02 -19.87 3.19
CA TRP A 263 -18.25 -20.69 2.25
C TRP A 263 -18.72 -22.15 2.24
N LYS A 264 -19.12 -22.68 3.39
CA LYS A 264 -19.62 -24.06 3.52
C LYS A 264 -20.82 -24.32 2.60
N ARG A 265 -21.78 -23.39 2.58
CA ARG A 265 -22.97 -23.48 1.72
C ARG A 265 -22.60 -23.43 0.24
N LEU A 266 -21.72 -22.51 -0.17
CA LEU A 266 -21.30 -22.37 -1.57
C LEU A 266 -20.50 -23.56 -2.08
N ILE A 267 -19.73 -24.22 -1.21
CA ILE A 267 -18.84 -25.32 -1.57
C ILE A 267 -19.59 -26.66 -1.61
N TYR A 268 -20.43 -26.94 -0.61
CA TYR A 268 -21.08 -28.27 -0.44
C TYR A 268 -22.56 -28.31 -0.83
N ALA A 269 -23.25 -27.18 -0.89
CA ALA A 269 -24.70 -27.12 -1.11
C ALA A 269 -25.05 -26.33 -2.38
N ASN A 270 -24.24 -26.49 -3.43
CA ASN A 270 -24.56 -25.92 -4.74
C ASN A 270 -25.68 -26.76 -5.39
N PRO A 271 -26.87 -26.18 -5.66
CA PRO A 271 -28.02 -26.91 -6.22
C PRO A 271 -27.77 -27.47 -7.63
N ASP A 272 -26.79 -26.94 -8.36
CA ASP A 272 -26.43 -27.41 -9.71
C ASP A 272 -25.55 -28.69 -9.67
N LEU A 273 -25.17 -29.17 -8.48
CA LEU A 273 -24.29 -30.32 -8.29
C LEU A 273 -25.02 -31.47 -7.60
N GLU A 274 -24.96 -32.66 -8.22
CA GLU A 274 -25.56 -33.88 -7.65
C GLU A 274 -24.56 -34.68 -6.80
N GLY A 275 -25.04 -35.26 -5.70
CA GLY A 275 -24.28 -36.16 -4.83
C GLY A 275 -23.21 -35.45 -3.98
N GLU A 276 -22.14 -36.15 -3.62
CA GLU A 276 -21.02 -35.63 -2.81
C GLU A 276 -20.05 -34.72 -3.60
N ARG A 277 -20.55 -34.05 -4.65
CA ARG A 277 -19.73 -33.17 -5.49
C ARG A 277 -19.56 -31.81 -4.83
N VAL A 278 -18.38 -31.24 -5.01
CA VAL A 278 -17.98 -29.94 -4.48
C VAL A 278 -17.86 -28.92 -5.60
N ASP A 279 -18.31 -27.69 -5.33
CA ASP A 279 -18.06 -26.58 -6.23
C ASP A 279 -16.57 -26.19 -6.18
N LYS A 280 -15.85 -26.61 -7.22
CA LYS A 280 -14.42 -26.33 -7.44
C LYS A 280 -14.12 -24.83 -7.45
N ALA A 281 -14.97 -24.01 -8.07
CA ALA A 281 -14.75 -22.58 -8.17
C ALA A 281 -14.92 -21.90 -6.80
N ALA A 282 -15.90 -22.34 -6.02
CA ALA A 282 -16.12 -21.86 -4.66
C ALA A 282 -14.96 -22.24 -3.73
N PHE A 283 -14.47 -23.47 -3.79
CA PHE A 283 -13.32 -23.90 -2.98
C PHE A 283 -12.06 -23.10 -3.32
N ILE A 284 -11.72 -22.95 -4.60
CA ILE A 284 -10.51 -22.22 -5.02
C ILE A 284 -10.58 -20.75 -4.57
N LEU A 285 -11.72 -20.09 -4.70
CA LEU A 285 -11.83 -18.69 -4.26
C LEU A 285 -11.88 -18.52 -2.75
N CYS A 286 -12.40 -19.50 -2.02
CA CYS A 286 -12.26 -19.55 -0.57
C CYS A 286 -10.78 -19.55 -0.19
N VAL A 287 -9.99 -20.45 -0.78
CA VAL A 287 -8.55 -20.54 -0.53
C VAL A 287 -7.80 -19.25 -0.91
N ILE A 288 -8.13 -18.61 -2.03
CA ILE A 288 -7.52 -17.33 -2.41
C ILE A 288 -7.88 -16.19 -1.45
N GLU A 289 -9.11 -16.14 -0.93
CA GLU A 289 -9.50 -15.17 0.12
C GLU A 289 -8.67 -15.39 1.40
N HIS A 290 -8.49 -16.64 1.82
CA HIS A 290 -7.68 -16.98 2.98
C HIS A 290 -6.20 -16.69 2.77
N LEU A 291 -5.64 -17.05 1.61
CA LEU A 291 -4.27 -16.73 1.21
C LEU A 291 -4.03 -15.22 1.26
N HIS A 292 -4.95 -14.42 0.72
CA HIS A 292 -4.83 -12.96 0.72
C HIS A 292 -4.72 -12.38 2.14
N ARG A 293 -5.57 -12.87 3.05
CA ARG A 293 -5.51 -12.48 4.46
C ARG A 293 -4.21 -12.93 5.13
N ALA A 294 -3.80 -14.18 4.89
CA ALA A 294 -2.59 -14.76 5.48
C ALA A 294 -1.33 -14.01 5.01
N LEU A 295 -1.23 -13.68 3.72
CA LEU A 295 -0.14 -12.88 3.16
C LEU A 295 -0.09 -11.47 3.77
N ARG A 296 -1.25 -10.83 3.94
CA ARG A 296 -1.37 -9.49 4.56
C ARG A 296 -0.96 -9.50 6.04
N ARG A 297 -1.16 -10.61 6.74
CA ARG A 297 -0.78 -10.82 8.14
C ARG A 297 0.63 -11.35 8.32
N ARG A 298 1.28 -11.80 7.25
CA ARG A 298 2.55 -12.55 7.26
C ARG A 298 2.45 -13.92 7.94
N ASP A 299 1.24 -14.49 8.02
CA ASP A 299 1.03 -15.87 8.46
C ASP A 299 1.50 -16.86 7.38
N VAL A 300 1.37 -16.47 6.11
CA VAL A 300 2.01 -17.07 4.94
C VAL A 300 2.96 -16.02 4.37
N PHE A 301 4.16 -16.43 4.00
CA PHE A 301 5.23 -15.59 3.47
C PHE A 301 6.01 -16.36 2.40
N THR A 302 6.96 -15.69 1.77
CA THR A 302 7.72 -16.28 0.65
C THR A 302 9.20 -16.22 0.90
N GLN A 303 9.87 -17.35 0.67
CA GLN A 303 11.32 -17.43 0.71
C GLN A 303 11.92 -16.66 -0.48
N GLY A 304 13.04 -15.98 -0.25
CA GLY A 304 13.74 -15.23 -1.30
C GLY A 304 13.12 -13.88 -1.66
N ALA A 305 12.00 -13.47 -1.06
CA ALA A 305 11.42 -12.12 -1.18
C ALA A 305 12.06 -11.14 -0.18
N ASP A 306 11.85 -9.83 -0.37
CA ASP A 306 12.23 -8.78 0.60
C ASP A 306 10.96 -8.34 1.34
N ARG A 307 9.99 -7.77 0.62
CA ARG A 307 8.74 -7.23 1.18
C ARG A 307 7.77 -8.31 1.67
N TRP A 308 7.69 -9.46 0.99
CA TRP A 308 6.75 -10.54 1.34
C TRP A 308 7.41 -11.72 2.08
N SER A 309 8.62 -11.50 2.61
CA SER A 309 9.38 -12.46 3.39
C SER A 309 8.87 -12.66 4.82
N ASP A 310 9.46 -13.61 5.55
CA ASP A 310 9.24 -13.77 6.99
C ASP A 310 9.84 -12.56 7.74
N PRO A 311 9.02 -11.72 8.39
CA PRO A 311 9.54 -10.58 9.16
C PRO A 311 10.51 -11.00 10.27
N ARG A 312 10.39 -12.24 10.78
CA ARG A 312 11.22 -12.77 11.85
C ARG A 312 12.61 -13.16 11.38
N ALA A 313 12.82 -13.39 10.08
CA ALA A 313 14.13 -13.73 9.53
C ALA A 313 15.15 -12.60 9.71
N HIS A 314 14.69 -11.36 9.88
CA HIS A 314 15.52 -10.19 10.15
C HIS A 314 15.80 -9.98 11.66
N LEU A 315 15.21 -10.77 12.54
CA LEU A 315 15.41 -10.66 13.98
C LEU A 315 16.64 -11.46 14.42
N LEU A 316 17.32 -10.97 15.46
CA LEU A 316 18.34 -11.78 16.14
C LEU A 316 17.66 -12.98 16.79
N THR A 317 18.19 -14.17 16.53
CA THR A 317 17.68 -15.42 17.09
C THR A 317 18.82 -16.29 17.64
N GLY A 318 18.47 -17.28 18.46
CA GLY A 318 19.39 -18.25 19.04
C GLY A 318 20.55 -17.60 19.80
N LYS A 319 21.77 -18.11 19.58
CA LYS A 319 22.97 -17.66 20.31
C LYS A 319 23.27 -16.16 20.13
N ARG A 320 22.98 -15.58 18.96
CA ARG A 320 23.23 -14.16 18.69
C ARG A 320 22.32 -13.27 19.53
N TRP A 321 21.06 -13.67 19.71
CA TRP A 321 20.12 -12.98 20.59
C TRP A 321 20.57 -13.08 22.04
N GLU A 322 20.84 -14.29 22.54
CA GLU A 322 21.25 -14.48 23.94
C GLU A 322 22.48 -13.64 24.32
N GLN A 323 23.48 -13.55 23.43
CA GLN A 323 24.65 -12.71 23.63
C GLN A 323 24.36 -11.20 23.64
N THR A 324 23.36 -10.76 22.87
CA THR A 324 23.04 -9.34 22.68
C THR A 324 21.95 -8.84 23.63
N ARG A 325 21.12 -9.76 24.16
CA ARG A 325 19.94 -9.49 25.00
C ARG A 325 20.25 -8.58 26.18
N PRO A 326 21.28 -8.80 27.03
CA PRO A 326 21.54 -7.93 28.17
C PRO A 326 21.85 -6.48 27.78
N ARG A 327 22.53 -6.29 26.64
CA ARG A 327 22.86 -4.95 26.12
C ARG A 327 21.61 -4.23 25.61
N VAL A 328 20.73 -4.95 24.92
CA VAL A 328 19.48 -4.40 24.38
C VAL A 328 18.53 -4.02 25.51
N LEU A 329 18.33 -4.90 26.49
CA LEU A 329 17.50 -4.64 27.66
C LEU A 329 18.00 -3.40 28.43
N ARG A 330 19.31 -3.29 28.68
CA ARG A 330 19.89 -2.10 29.32
C ARG A 330 19.68 -0.82 28.51
N ALA A 331 19.85 -0.88 27.18
CA ALA A 331 19.67 0.28 26.31
C ALA A 331 18.20 0.75 26.27
N LEU A 332 17.26 -0.19 26.31
CA LEU A 332 15.82 0.08 26.34
C LEU A 332 15.28 0.34 27.76
N LYS A 333 16.13 0.21 28.78
CA LYS A 333 15.75 0.26 30.21
C LYS A 333 14.64 -0.74 30.56
N LEU A 334 14.72 -1.93 29.98
CA LEU A 334 13.85 -3.06 30.25
C LEU A 334 14.52 -4.03 31.21
N GLU A 335 13.72 -4.67 32.06
CA GLU A 335 14.16 -5.73 32.95
C GLU A 335 14.31 -7.07 32.21
N GLU A 336 15.07 -8.00 32.80
CA GLU A 336 15.26 -9.33 32.22
C GLU A 336 14.02 -10.23 32.34
N GLU A 337 13.30 -10.08 33.46
CA GLU A 337 12.03 -10.74 33.75
C GLU A 337 10.86 -9.85 33.25
N PRO A 338 10.10 -10.26 32.22
CA PRO A 338 9.09 -9.41 31.60
C PRO A 338 7.81 -9.26 32.44
N ALA A 339 7.57 -10.14 33.42
CA ALA A 339 6.29 -10.20 34.14
C ALA A 339 5.88 -8.88 34.80
N GLY A 340 6.81 -8.18 35.45
CA GLY A 340 6.56 -6.89 36.10
C GLY A 340 6.16 -5.81 35.09
N HIS A 341 6.95 -5.66 34.02
CA HIS A 341 6.68 -4.68 32.96
C HIS A 341 5.35 -4.95 32.23
N LEU A 342 5.03 -6.22 31.95
CA LEU A 342 3.76 -6.59 31.34
C LEU A 342 2.58 -6.30 32.25
N ALA A 343 2.71 -6.53 33.56
CA ALA A 343 1.68 -6.20 34.54
C ALA A 343 1.44 -4.68 34.62
N GLU A 344 2.50 -3.87 34.59
CA GLU A 344 2.40 -2.40 34.52
C GLU A 344 1.65 -1.94 33.26
N LEU A 345 2.02 -2.46 32.08
CA LEU A 345 1.35 -2.12 30.83
C LEU A 345 -0.12 -2.57 30.82
N ALA A 346 -0.41 -3.77 31.31
CA ALA A 346 -1.77 -4.28 31.42
C ALA A 346 -2.62 -3.42 32.36
N SER A 347 -2.07 -3.04 33.52
CA SER A 347 -2.75 -2.15 34.47
C SER A 347 -2.97 -0.75 33.89
N ALA A 348 -2.00 -0.19 33.18
CA ALA A 348 -2.13 1.10 32.52
C ALA A 348 -3.19 1.08 31.40
N LEU A 349 -3.28 -0.02 30.64
CA LEU A 349 -4.29 -0.24 29.62
C LEU A 349 -5.69 -0.37 30.23
N ASP A 350 -5.84 -1.19 31.26
CA ASP A 350 -7.10 -1.37 31.99
C ASP A 350 -7.59 -0.04 32.60
N ALA A 351 -6.71 0.67 33.31
CA ALA A 351 -7.02 2.00 33.82
C ALA A 351 -7.38 2.99 32.70
N GLY A 352 -6.80 2.84 31.51
CA GLY A 352 -7.18 3.57 30.31
C GLY A 352 -8.62 3.28 29.86
N TYR A 353 -9.00 1.99 29.80
CA TYR A 353 -10.37 1.59 29.47
C TYR A 353 -11.38 2.08 30.51
N VAL A 354 -11.08 1.93 31.80
CA VAL A 354 -11.94 2.42 32.88
C VAL A 354 -12.16 3.93 32.76
N ARG A 355 -11.09 4.73 32.58
CA ARG A 355 -11.22 6.19 32.37
C ARG A 355 -12.08 6.55 31.16
N VAL A 356 -11.97 5.80 30.06
CA VAL A 356 -12.78 6.02 28.86
C VAL A 356 -14.26 5.69 29.13
N LEU A 357 -14.54 4.59 29.83
CA LEU A 357 -15.90 4.20 30.20
C LEU A 357 -16.56 5.23 31.14
N ASP A 358 -15.83 5.67 32.16
CA ASP A 358 -16.31 6.67 33.12
C ASP A 358 -16.62 8.01 32.43
N GLY A 359 -15.79 8.42 31.46
CA GLY A 359 -15.97 9.67 30.72
C GLY A 359 -17.04 9.62 29.62
N LEU A 360 -17.44 8.43 29.17
CA LEU A 360 -18.28 8.25 27.98
C LEU A 360 -19.67 8.89 28.13
N GLY A 361 -20.28 8.77 29.31
CA GLY A 361 -21.61 9.32 29.59
C GLY A 361 -21.69 10.85 29.48
N THR A 362 -20.57 11.54 29.68
CA THR A 362 -20.47 13.02 29.60
C THR A 362 -19.83 13.52 28.31
N ASN A 363 -19.33 12.63 27.45
CA ASN A 363 -18.54 13.01 26.28
C ASN A 363 -19.43 13.30 25.07
N THR A 364 -19.71 14.58 24.82
CA THR A 364 -20.53 15.02 23.67
C THR A 364 -19.86 14.79 22.32
N ALA A 365 -18.53 14.60 22.29
CA ALA A 365 -17.78 14.34 21.07
C ALA A 365 -17.89 12.87 20.61
N VAL A 366 -18.47 11.98 21.41
CA VAL A 366 -18.62 10.55 21.08
C VAL A 366 -20.11 10.19 21.01
N GLN A 367 -20.55 9.67 19.87
CA GLN A 367 -21.93 9.28 19.63
C GLN A 367 -22.00 7.87 19.04
N PHE A 368 -23.02 7.10 19.45
CA PHE A 368 -23.32 5.80 18.86
C PHE A 368 -24.58 5.95 17.99
N ASP A 369 -24.43 5.79 16.67
CA ASP A 369 -25.54 5.84 15.70
C ASP A 369 -25.64 4.49 14.99
N GLY A 370 -26.72 3.75 15.22
CA GLY A 370 -26.96 2.43 14.62
C GLY A 370 -25.84 1.41 14.87
N GLY A 371 -25.28 1.39 16.09
CA GLY A 371 -24.16 0.51 16.45
C GLY A 371 -22.79 0.97 15.91
N LYS A 372 -22.69 2.14 15.28
CA LYS A 372 -21.42 2.70 14.79
C LYS A 372 -20.97 3.86 15.68
N LEU A 373 -19.70 3.82 16.08
CA LEU A 373 -19.03 4.89 16.81
C LEU A 373 -18.75 6.08 15.87
N ARG A 374 -19.27 7.26 16.22
CA ARG A 374 -18.90 8.54 15.63
C ARG A 374 -18.14 9.36 16.66
N VAL A 375 -16.99 9.87 16.24
CA VAL A 375 -16.15 10.76 17.05
C VAL A 375 -16.06 12.10 16.31
N GLU A 376 -16.37 13.19 17.01
CA GLU A 376 -16.26 14.54 16.48
C GLU A 376 -14.80 14.86 16.12
N ALA A 377 -14.60 15.61 15.04
CA ALA A 377 -13.26 16.00 14.62
C ALA A 377 -12.68 17.04 15.59
N LEU A 378 -11.39 16.90 15.92
CA LEU A 378 -10.67 17.95 16.64
C LEU A 378 -10.69 19.23 15.81
N ASN A 379 -11.30 20.27 16.35
CA ASN A 379 -11.26 21.60 15.76
C ASN A 379 -9.88 22.22 15.95
N ALA A 380 -9.44 23.03 14.98
CA ALA A 380 -8.22 23.81 15.14
C ALA A 380 -8.37 24.73 16.36
N LEU A 381 -7.29 24.87 17.13
CA LEU A 381 -7.22 25.88 18.18
C LEU A 381 -7.43 27.26 17.57
N ALA A 382 -8.12 28.15 18.30
CA ALA A 382 -8.28 29.53 17.86
C ALA A 382 -6.90 30.18 17.67
N GLU A 383 -6.69 30.80 16.51
CA GLU A 383 -5.45 31.54 16.27
C GLU A 383 -5.34 32.72 17.25
N PRO A 384 -4.16 32.99 17.82
CA PRO A 384 -3.95 34.16 18.66
C PRO A 384 -4.31 35.47 17.92
N PRO A 385 -4.78 36.51 18.64
CA PRO A 385 -4.92 37.84 18.07
C PRO A 385 -3.59 38.29 17.43
N LEU A 386 -3.66 39.05 16.33
CA LEU A 386 -2.50 39.59 15.58
C LEU A 386 -1.68 38.57 14.77
N MET A 387 -2.04 37.27 14.76
CA MET A 387 -1.26 36.26 14.04
C MET A 387 -1.21 36.52 12.52
N LYS A 388 -2.28 37.10 11.95
CA LYS A 388 -2.34 37.43 10.52
C LYS A 388 -1.40 38.57 10.17
N GLU A 389 -1.41 39.63 10.97
CA GLU A 389 -0.53 40.79 10.84
C GLU A 389 0.93 40.39 11.02
N PHE A 390 1.21 39.52 11.98
CA PHE A 390 2.56 38.98 12.19
C PHE A 390 3.05 38.17 10.97
N ARG A 391 2.22 37.27 10.40
CA ARG A 391 2.58 36.54 9.17
C ARG A 391 2.86 37.50 8.01
N ALA A 392 2.02 38.51 7.81
CA ALA A 392 2.21 39.50 6.76
C ALA A 392 3.52 40.29 6.92
N LEU A 393 3.91 40.63 8.16
CA LEU A 393 5.19 41.28 8.45
C LEU A 393 6.37 40.35 8.14
N VAL A 394 6.31 39.09 8.56
CA VAL A 394 7.33 38.08 8.24
C VAL A 394 7.45 37.89 6.73
N ASP A 395 6.33 37.73 6.03
CA ASP A 395 6.30 37.56 4.57
C ASP A 395 6.90 38.77 3.84
N ALA A 396 6.70 39.99 4.34
CA ALA A 396 7.29 41.21 3.79
C ALA A 396 8.81 41.29 3.98
N MET A 397 9.36 40.61 5.00
CA MET A 397 10.80 40.52 5.25
C MET A 397 11.48 39.42 4.44
N MET A 398 10.72 38.48 3.87
CA MET A 398 11.27 37.38 3.10
C MET A 398 11.76 37.86 1.72
N PRO A 399 13.04 37.63 1.37
CA PRO A 399 13.57 38.02 0.07
C PRO A 399 12.93 37.21 -1.06
N ARG A 400 12.69 37.86 -2.20
CA ARG A 400 12.27 37.19 -3.45
C ARG A 400 13.51 36.72 -4.19
N LEU A 401 13.62 35.43 -4.39
CA LEU A 401 14.79 34.77 -4.95
C LEU A 401 14.35 33.56 -5.77
N ASP A 402 15.06 33.33 -6.87
CA ASP A 402 14.80 32.17 -7.71
C ASP A 402 15.31 30.90 -7.01
N PHE A 403 14.56 29.81 -7.17
CA PHE A 403 14.87 28.55 -6.51
C PHE A 403 16.28 27.99 -6.83
N PRO A 404 16.81 28.08 -8.07
CA PRO A 404 18.19 27.69 -8.36
C PRO A 404 19.23 28.52 -7.60
N ASP A 405 19.01 29.83 -7.45
CA ASP A 405 19.92 30.71 -6.72
C ASP A 405 19.95 30.36 -5.23
N LEU A 406 18.78 30.03 -4.66
CA LEU A 406 18.69 29.52 -3.29
C LEU A 406 19.52 28.25 -3.10
N LEU A 407 19.41 27.30 -4.03
CA LEU A 407 20.13 26.03 -3.94
C LEU A 407 21.64 26.24 -4.05
N MET A 408 22.10 27.12 -4.93
CA MET A 408 23.51 27.48 -5.05
C MET A 408 24.03 28.18 -3.79
N GLU A 409 23.27 29.12 -3.21
CA GLU A 409 23.64 29.81 -1.98
C GLU A 409 23.72 28.87 -0.78
N VAL A 410 22.71 27.99 -0.62
CA VAL A 410 22.71 26.95 0.41
C VAL A 410 23.85 25.96 0.17
N GLY A 411 24.14 25.63 -1.10
CA GLY A 411 25.27 24.80 -1.52
C GLY A 411 26.59 25.39 -1.05
N ALA A 412 26.83 26.67 -1.30
CA ALA A 412 28.03 27.38 -0.86
C ALA A 412 28.14 27.47 0.67
N ARG A 413 27.03 27.69 1.38
CA ARG A 413 27.01 27.82 2.86
C ARG A 413 27.21 26.50 3.58
N THR A 414 26.67 25.41 3.04
CA THR A 414 26.65 24.11 3.74
C THR A 414 27.71 23.15 3.21
N GLY A 415 28.07 23.24 1.94
CA GLY A 415 28.96 22.31 1.24
C GLY A 415 28.28 21.00 0.84
N PHE A 416 26.94 20.92 0.85
CA PHE A 416 26.21 19.69 0.49
C PHE A 416 26.51 19.12 -0.91
N PRO A 417 26.86 19.92 -1.95
CA PRO A 417 27.20 19.36 -3.26
C PRO A 417 28.36 18.37 -3.22
N ARG A 418 29.26 18.47 -2.25
CA ARG A 418 30.42 17.58 -2.08
C ARG A 418 30.05 16.16 -1.68
N ASP A 419 28.85 15.95 -1.14
CA ASP A 419 28.38 14.60 -0.77
C ASP A 419 27.88 13.81 -1.99
N PHE A 420 27.69 14.48 -3.14
CA PHE A 420 27.40 13.84 -4.43
C PHE A 420 28.71 13.35 -5.06
N THR A 421 29.15 12.16 -4.63
CA THR A 421 30.36 11.50 -5.14
C THR A 421 30.05 10.62 -6.36
N HIS A 422 31.05 10.24 -7.16
CA HIS A 422 30.83 9.38 -8.34
C HIS A 422 30.50 7.92 -7.94
N ILE A 423 29.67 7.22 -8.72
CA ILE A 423 29.21 5.85 -8.44
C ILE A 423 30.34 4.80 -8.40
N SER A 424 31.44 5.05 -9.11
CA SER A 424 32.63 4.18 -9.07
C SER A 424 33.52 4.41 -7.83
N GLY A 425 33.29 5.49 -7.07
CA GLY A 425 34.15 5.92 -5.97
C GLY A 425 35.41 6.69 -6.40
N ALA A 426 35.59 6.96 -7.70
CA ALA A 426 36.68 7.80 -8.20
C ALA A 426 36.27 9.28 -8.17
N ASP A 427 37.07 10.14 -7.54
CA ASP A 427 36.88 11.59 -7.59
C ASP A 427 37.42 12.14 -8.93
N ALA A 428 36.56 12.17 -9.94
CA ALA A 428 36.84 12.93 -11.15
C ALA A 428 36.43 14.39 -10.92
N HIS A 429 37.41 15.30 -10.87
CA HIS A 429 37.13 16.73 -10.77
C HIS A 429 36.37 17.20 -12.02
N MET A 430 35.16 17.72 -11.81
CA MET A 430 34.29 18.26 -12.85
C MET A 430 34.16 19.77 -12.69
N ASP A 431 34.67 20.53 -13.65
CA ASP A 431 34.44 21.98 -13.68
C ASP A 431 32.94 22.29 -13.81
N GLY A 432 32.45 23.22 -13.00
CA GLY A 432 31.03 23.59 -12.98
C GLY A 432 30.08 22.50 -12.46
N PHE A 433 30.58 21.49 -11.74
CA PHE A 433 29.76 20.39 -11.19
C PHE A 433 28.55 20.89 -10.37
N GLU A 434 28.76 21.87 -9.48
CA GLU A 434 27.70 22.38 -8.60
C GLU A 434 26.53 22.98 -9.40
N VAL A 435 26.83 23.61 -10.54
CA VAL A 435 25.83 24.17 -11.46
C VAL A 435 25.04 23.04 -12.14
N SER A 436 25.73 22.01 -12.64
CA SER A 436 25.09 20.82 -13.21
C SER A 436 24.19 20.12 -12.18
N LEU A 437 24.68 19.96 -10.95
CA LEU A 437 23.95 19.30 -9.86
C LEU A 437 22.71 20.10 -9.45
N CYS A 438 22.83 21.42 -9.26
CA CYS A 438 21.67 22.24 -8.89
C CYS A 438 20.61 22.25 -9.99
N ALA A 439 21.02 22.36 -11.27
CA ALA A 439 20.10 22.26 -12.39
C ALA A 439 19.37 20.90 -12.43
N LEU A 440 20.10 19.81 -12.15
CA LEU A 440 19.52 18.48 -12.06
C LEU A 440 18.54 18.35 -10.89
N LEU A 441 18.90 18.83 -9.70
CA LEU A 441 18.02 18.79 -8.52
C LEU A 441 16.73 19.58 -8.77
N VAL A 442 16.80 20.73 -9.44
CA VAL A 442 15.62 21.50 -9.85
C VAL A 442 14.79 20.72 -10.87
N ALA A 443 15.42 20.13 -11.88
CA ALA A 443 14.74 19.35 -12.90
C ALA A 443 13.93 18.18 -12.32
N GLU A 444 14.55 17.44 -11.40
CA GLU A 444 13.96 16.29 -10.72
C GLU A 444 12.90 16.71 -9.70
N ALA A 445 13.20 17.67 -8.81
CA ALA A 445 12.29 18.11 -7.77
C ALA A 445 11.02 18.79 -8.34
N CYS A 446 11.15 19.51 -9.45
CA CYS A 446 10.03 20.16 -10.11
C CYS A 446 9.38 19.29 -11.20
N ASN A 447 9.91 18.09 -11.47
CA ASN A 447 9.43 17.17 -12.50
C ASN A 447 9.27 17.85 -13.89
N ILE A 448 10.23 18.69 -14.26
CA ILE A 448 10.27 19.42 -15.54
C ILE A 448 11.17 18.74 -16.59
N GLY A 449 11.95 17.74 -16.17
CA GLY A 449 12.91 17.03 -17.02
C GLY A 449 14.15 17.85 -17.35
N LEU A 450 15.09 17.26 -18.10
CA LEU A 450 16.39 17.88 -18.39
C LEU A 450 16.33 18.95 -19.50
N THR A 451 15.36 18.86 -20.42
CA THR A 451 15.28 19.78 -21.57
C THR A 451 15.14 21.25 -21.15
N PRO A 452 14.27 21.62 -20.18
CA PRO A 452 14.12 23.02 -19.77
C PRO A 452 15.34 23.61 -19.05
N VAL A 453 16.19 22.77 -18.45
CA VAL A 453 17.40 23.21 -17.74
C VAL A 453 18.68 23.07 -18.57
N ALA A 454 18.60 22.41 -19.73
CA ALA A 454 19.74 22.22 -20.63
C ALA A 454 19.99 23.47 -21.48
N LYS A 455 21.24 23.92 -21.55
CA LYS A 455 21.70 25.06 -22.35
C LYS A 455 22.95 24.67 -23.15
N PRO A 456 22.85 24.46 -24.48
CA PRO A 456 23.98 23.99 -25.30
C PRO A 456 25.23 24.88 -25.26
N GLY A 457 25.07 26.19 -25.04
CA GLY A 457 26.19 27.15 -24.96
C GLY A 457 26.83 27.27 -23.58
N VAL A 458 26.49 26.42 -22.62
CA VAL A 458 27.08 26.41 -21.28
C VAL A 458 27.50 24.98 -20.96
N ASP A 459 28.81 24.72 -20.89
CA ASP A 459 29.36 23.36 -20.77
C ASP A 459 28.74 22.57 -19.60
N ALA A 460 28.57 23.22 -18.44
CA ALA A 460 27.96 22.65 -17.24
C ALA A 460 26.46 22.29 -17.41
N LEU A 461 25.76 22.86 -18.39
CA LEU A 461 24.33 22.67 -18.63
C LEU A 461 24.04 22.00 -19.97
N THR A 462 25.03 21.41 -20.64
CA THR A 462 24.75 20.61 -21.83
C THR A 462 23.93 19.37 -21.45
N LEU A 463 23.03 18.93 -22.36
CA LEU A 463 22.17 17.77 -22.07
C LEU A 463 22.98 16.50 -21.76
N ALA A 464 24.06 16.28 -22.50
CA ALA A 464 24.98 15.16 -22.27
C ALA A 464 25.64 15.24 -20.88
N ARG A 465 26.05 16.43 -20.45
CA ARG A 465 26.60 16.66 -19.11
C ARG A 465 25.60 16.37 -18.01
N LEU A 466 24.37 16.87 -18.13
CA LEU A 466 23.33 16.62 -17.14
C LEU A 466 22.98 15.13 -17.03
N GLN A 467 22.88 14.42 -18.16
CA GLN A 467 22.67 12.97 -18.18
C GLN A 467 23.82 12.20 -17.52
N GLN A 468 25.06 12.63 -17.73
CA GLN A 468 26.23 12.04 -17.08
C GLN A 468 26.17 12.24 -15.56
N VAL A 469 25.84 13.46 -15.10
CA VAL A 469 25.75 13.78 -13.67
C VAL A 469 24.63 13.00 -12.99
N ASP A 470 23.47 12.92 -13.64
CA ASP A 470 22.33 12.13 -13.17
C ASP A 470 22.69 10.66 -12.95
N GLN A 471 23.26 10.02 -13.96
CA GLN A 471 23.61 8.60 -13.92
C GLN A 471 24.70 8.27 -12.88
N ALA A 472 25.68 9.15 -12.73
CA ALA A 472 26.89 8.85 -11.97
C ALA A 472 26.89 9.40 -10.54
N TYR A 473 26.16 10.49 -10.25
CA TYR A 473 26.25 11.19 -8.97
C TYR A 473 24.93 11.22 -8.20
N LEU A 474 23.78 11.22 -8.87
CA LEU A 474 22.47 11.26 -8.21
C LEU A 474 22.01 9.86 -7.78
N ARG A 475 22.04 9.61 -6.47
CA ARG A 475 21.59 8.33 -5.88
C ARG A 475 21.05 8.54 -4.47
N ALA A 476 20.31 7.56 -3.97
CA ALA A 476 19.69 7.64 -2.66
C ALA A 476 20.74 7.94 -1.57
N GLU A 477 21.89 7.28 -1.64
CA GLU A 477 22.99 7.44 -0.69
C GLU A 477 23.57 8.86 -0.69
N THR A 478 23.73 9.48 -1.86
CA THR A 478 24.28 10.85 -1.97
C THR A 478 23.25 11.89 -1.53
N ILE A 479 21.98 11.68 -1.87
CA ILE A 479 20.86 12.50 -1.36
C ILE A 479 20.77 12.39 0.17
N SER A 480 20.87 11.19 0.73
CA SER A 480 20.85 10.95 2.18
C SER A 480 22.02 11.65 2.89
N ALA A 481 23.24 11.53 2.35
CA ALA A 481 24.42 12.19 2.90
C ALA A 481 24.31 13.72 2.84
N ALA A 482 23.90 14.27 1.69
CA ALA A 482 23.64 15.69 1.53
C ALA A 482 22.56 16.20 2.51
N ASN A 483 21.47 15.44 2.68
CA ASN A 483 20.40 15.78 3.60
C ASN A 483 20.89 15.80 5.06
N ALA A 484 21.71 14.83 5.47
CA ALA A 484 22.31 14.83 6.79
C ALA A 484 23.14 16.10 7.05
N ARG A 485 23.88 16.58 6.03
CA ARG A 485 24.63 17.85 6.12
C ARG A 485 23.71 19.05 6.26
N LEU A 486 22.62 19.11 5.50
CA LEU A 486 21.61 20.17 5.62
C LEU A 486 20.96 20.19 7.02
N ILE A 487 20.64 19.01 7.57
CA ILE A 487 20.11 18.87 8.94
C ILE A 487 21.09 19.44 9.97
N GLN A 488 22.37 19.11 9.86
CA GLN A 488 23.41 19.63 10.74
C GLN A 488 23.59 21.16 10.62
N ALA A 489 23.47 21.70 9.41
CA ALA A 489 23.54 23.14 9.19
C ALA A 489 22.34 23.87 9.79
N GLN A 490 21.12 23.37 9.57
CA GLN A 490 19.89 23.96 10.14
C GLN A 490 19.89 23.93 11.67
N ALA A 491 20.41 22.87 12.29
CA ALA A 491 20.51 22.78 13.75
C ALA A 491 21.32 23.92 14.39
N LYS A 492 22.14 24.64 13.61
CA LYS A 492 22.92 25.80 14.07
C LYS A 492 22.13 27.11 14.03
N ILE A 493 20.96 27.15 13.39
CA ILE A 493 20.11 28.35 13.30
C ILE A 493 19.39 28.56 14.64
N GLY A 494 19.46 29.78 15.19
CA GLY A 494 18.97 30.10 16.54
C GLY A 494 17.51 29.71 16.79
N ILE A 495 16.61 29.99 15.84
CA ILE A 495 15.17 29.71 15.99
C ILE A 495 14.87 28.21 16.10
N VAL A 496 15.72 27.35 15.52
CA VAL A 496 15.49 25.89 15.48
C VAL A 496 15.58 25.27 16.87
N LYS A 497 16.33 25.88 17.79
CA LYS A 497 16.38 25.47 19.20
C LYS A 497 15.05 25.67 19.93
N ALA A 498 14.22 26.61 19.48
CA ALA A 498 12.91 26.86 20.06
C ALA A 498 11.83 25.89 19.54
N TRP A 499 12.07 25.23 18.40
CA TRP A 499 11.11 24.28 17.81
C TRP A 499 11.20 22.89 18.46
N GLY A 500 12.41 22.42 18.76
CA GLY A 500 12.58 21.09 19.34
C GLY A 500 14.02 20.63 19.55
N GLY A 501 14.15 19.46 20.17
CA GLY A 501 15.42 18.82 20.51
C GLY A 501 16.05 18.05 19.35
N GLY A 502 15.31 17.78 18.27
CA GLY A 502 15.74 16.88 17.20
C GLY A 502 15.54 15.40 17.56
N LEU A 503 14.84 15.11 18.65
CA LEU A 503 14.74 13.77 19.26
C LEU A 503 13.40 13.08 18.98
N ILE A 504 12.43 13.83 18.44
CA ILE A 504 11.09 13.34 18.13
C ILE A 504 10.90 13.45 16.63
N ALA A 505 10.37 12.38 16.03
CA ALA A 505 10.01 12.35 14.62
C ALA A 505 8.52 12.10 14.45
N SER A 506 7.89 12.94 13.63
CA SER A 506 6.50 12.79 13.19
C SER A 506 6.51 12.28 11.76
N ALA A 507 5.79 11.20 11.51
CA ALA A 507 5.55 10.72 10.15
C ALA A 507 4.19 11.21 9.65
N ASP A 508 4.18 11.85 8.48
CA ASP A 508 2.96 12.29 7.81
C ASP A 508 2.97 11.95 6.31
N GLY A 509 1.80 11.65 5.77
CA GLY A 509 1.60 11.24 4.39
C GLY A 509 1.17 12.40 3.50
N MET A 510 2.08 12.91 2.68
CA MET A 510 1.76 13.81 1.57
C MET A 510 1.17 13.03 0.40
N ARG A 511 0.06 13.49 -0.17
CA ARG A 511 -0.70 12.72 -1.17
C ARG A 511 -0.62 13.39 -2.53
N PHE A 512 -0.18 12.64 -3.54
CA PHE A 512 0.00 13.14 -4.91
C PHE A 512 -0.83 12.33 -5.91
N ILE A 513 -1.35 13.01 -6.92
CA ILE A 513 -1.99 12.36 -8.06
C ILE A 513 -0.89 11.85 -9.00
N VAL A 514 -0.94 10.56 -9.32
CA VAL A 514 -0.03 9.93 -10.28
C VAL A 514 -0.78 9.79 -11.61
N PRO A 515 -0.35 10.48 -12.69
CA PRO A 515 -1.04 10.46 -13.97
C PRO A 515 -0.87 9.13 -14.72
N THR A 516 0.24 8.43 -14.50
CA THR A 516 0.54 7.13 -15.11
C THR A 516 0.05 5.96 -14.26
N GLY A 517 -0.38 4.88 -14.91
CA GLY A 517 -0.74 3.65 -14.21
C GLY A 517 0.52 2.88 -13.80
N ASN A 518 0.69 2.64 -12.51
CA ASN A 518 1.74 1.78 -11.97
C ASN A 518 1.22 0.97 -10.77
N LEU A 519 2.03 0.02 -10.28
CA LEU A 519 1.69 -0.84 -9.14
C LEU A 519 1.61 -0.11 -7.79
N HIS A 520 2.04 1.15 -7.70
CA HIS A 520 2.04 1.90 -6.43
C HIS A 520 0.95 2.99 -6.40
N ALA A 521 0.35 3.35 -7.54
CA ALA A 521 -0.75 4.30 -7.62
C ALA A 521 -2.09 3.60 -7.35
N ARG A 522 -2.87 4.13 -6.40
CA ARG A 522 -4.18 3.57 -6.00
C ARG A 522 -5.29 4.59 -6.17
N ALA A 523 -6.48 4.12 -6.49
CA ALA A 523 -7.67 4.96 -6.53
C ALA A 523 -8.17 5.19 -5.10
N ASN A 524 -8.32 6.45 -4.69
CA ASN A 524 -8.90 6.81 -3.41
C ASN A 524 -9.84 8.01 -3.62
N PRO A 525 -11.17 7.80 -3.64
CA PRO A 525 -12.15 8.87 -3.88
C PRO A 525 -12.01 10.05 -2.93
N LYS A 526 -11.61 9.79 -1.68
CA LYS A 526 -11.45 10.82 -0.64
C LYS A 526 -10.33 11.80 -0.95
N TYR A 527 -9.21 11.32 -1.51
CA TYR A 527 -7.99 12.14 -1.68
C TYR A 527 -7.73 12.51 -3.14
N PHE A 528 -8.13 11.68 -4.10
CA PHE A 528 -7.80 11.86 -5.52
C PHE A 528 -9.05 12.07 -6.40
N GLY A 529 -10.25 11.98 -5.80
CA GLY A 529 -11.50 11.99 -6.55
C GLY A 529 -11.78 10.67 -7.27
N LEU A 530 -12.90 10.60 -7.98
CA LEU A 530 -13.46 9.33 -8.50
C LEU A 530 -12.67 8.70 -9.65
N ARG A 531 -11.89 9.49 -10.41
CA ARG A 531 -11.25 9.04 -11.66
C ARG A 531 -9.73 9.05 -11.63
N LYS A 532 -9.10 9.50 -10.54
CA LYS A 532 -7.64 9.64 -10.46
C LYS A 532 -7.07 8.62 -9.48
N ARG A 533 -5.82 8.25 -9.74
CA ARG A 533 -5.01 7.44 -8.83
C ARG A 533 -3.94 8.33 -8.23
N GLY A 534 -3.48 7.95 -7.05
CA GLY A 534 -2.42 8.66 -6.37
C GLY A 534 -1.59 7.75 -5.50
N ALA A 535 -0.45 8.28 -5.09
CA ALA A 535 0.45 7.68 -4.14
C ALA A 535 0.55 8.60 -2.92
N THR A 536 0.87 8.02 -1.77
CA THR A 536 1.19 8.78 -0.57
C THR A 536 2.70 8.74 -0.41
N TRP A 537 3.36 9.89 -0.39
CA TRP A 537 4.72 10.01 0.12
C TRP A 537 4.66 10.17 1.63
N LEU A 538 5.00 9.11 2.34
CA LEU A 538 5.14 9.11 3.77
C LEU A 538 6.47 9.78 4.12
N ASN A 539 6.42 11.02 4.60
CA ASN A 539 7.58 11.80 4.99
C ASN A 539 7.72 11.79 6.52
N VAL A 540 8.93 11.54 6.99
CA VAL A 540 9.28 11.60 8.40
C VAL A 540 10.00 12.91 8.65
N VAL A 541 9.43 13.76 9.49
CA VAL A 541 9.94 15.09 9.81
C VAL A 541 10.24 15.13 11.31
N ASN A 542 11.42 15.62 11.70
CA ASN A 542 11.70 15.83 13.12
C ASN A 542 10.97 17.06 13.68
N ASP A 543 10.98 17.19 15.01
CA ASP A 543 10.53 18.37 15.76
C ASP A 543 11.31 19.67 15.48
N ARG A 544 12.28 19.63 14.54
CA ARG A 544 12.98 20.79 13.97
C ARG A 544 12.57 21.09 12.53
N VAL A 545 11.47 20.49 12.07
CA VAL A 545 10.90 20.68 10.73
C VAL A 545 11.85 20.25 9.60
N MET A 546 12.70 19.25 9.87
CA MET A 546 13.57 18.65 8.87
C MET A 546 13.11 17.27 8.44
N GLY A 547 13.01 17.06 7.14
CA GLY A 547 12.75 15.74 6.55
C GLY A 547 13.94 14.81 6.83
N LEU A 548 13.71 13.78 7.62
CA LEU A 548 14.67 12.70 7.88
C LEU A 548 14.68 11.69 6.73
N GLY A 549 13.56 11.56 6.03
CA GLY A 549 13.39 10.67 4.89
C GLY A 549 11.93 10.43 4.55
N GLY A 550 11.68 9.77 3.43
CA GLY A 550 10.32 9.35 3.11
C GLY A 550 10.25 8.16 2.17
N VAL A 551 9.10 7.48 2.20
CA VAL A 551 8.81 6.31 1.38
C VAL A 551 7.51 6.55 0.64
N VAL A 552 7.48 6.20 -0.65
CA VAL A 552 6.24 6.23 -1.42
C VAL A 552 5.46 4.96 -1.12
N VAL A 553 4.28 5.12 -0.55
CA VAL A 553 3.34 4.04 -0.23
C VAL A 553 2.06 4.16 -1.05
N PRO A 554 1.36 3.05 -1.31
CA PRO A 554 0.12 3.10 -2.08
C PRO A 554 -0.96 3.97 -1.42
N GLY A 555 -1.57 4.88 -2.18
CA GLY A 555 -2.46 5.95 -1.67
C GLY A 555 -3.79 5.53 -1.00
N THR A 556 -3.99 4.23 -0.78
CA THR A 556 -5.17 3.65 -0.11
C THR A 556 -4.87 3.01 1.24
N LEU A 557 -3.60 2.73 1.56
CA LEU A 557 -3.23 2.01 2.78
C LEU A 557 -3.23 2.95 4.00
N ARG A 558 -3.41 2.37 5.19
CA ARG A 558 -3.25 3.14 6.43
C ARG A 558 -1.75 3.39 6.61
N ASP A 559 -1.36 4.66 6.53
CA ASP A 559 0.02 5.15 6.69
C ASP A 559 0.73 4.55 7.91
N SER A 560 0.01 4.31 9.01
CA SER A 560 0.52 3.73 10.26
C SER A 560 0.97 2.26 10.15
N MET A 561 0.37 1.46 9.27
CA MET A 561 0.76 0.05 9.13
C MET A 561 2.13 -0.06 8.46
N HIS A 562 2.42 0.76 7.44
CA HIS A 562 3.73 0.73 6.78
C HIS A 562 4.89 1.11 7.70
N LEU A 563 4.68 1.99 8.68
CA LEU A 563 5.70 2.31 9.68
C LEU A 563 5.99 1.15 10.63
N SER A 564 4.98 0.35 10.96
CA SER A 564 5.09 -0.71 11.98
C SER A 564 5.35 -2.10 11.40
N SER A 565 4.99 -2.36 10.14
CA SER A 565 4.99 -3.70 9.55
C SER A 565 6.04 -3.90 8.46
N ASP A 566 6.79 -2.86 8.10
CA ASP A 566 7.84 -2.93 7.09
C ASP A 566 9.21 -2.86 7.79
N PRO A 567 9.90 -3.99 8.00
CA PRO A 567 11.26 -4.01 8.54
C PRO A 567 12.20 -3.17 7.68
N CYS A 568 11.99 -3.11 6.36
CA CYS A 568 12.77 -2.24 5.47
C CYS A 568 12.44 -0.77 5.64
N ALA A 569 11.25 -0.38 6.08
CA ALA A 569 10.98 1.02 6.44
C ALA A 569 11.79 1.40 7.69
N HIS A 570 11.87 0.51 8.69
CA HIS A 570 12.72 0.73 9.86
C HIS A 570 14.21 0.71 9.53
N VAL A 571 14.68 -0.22 8.69
CA VAL A 571 16.09 -0.27 8.24
C VAL A 571 16.43 0.94 7.37
N ARG A 572 15.57 1.36 6.43
CA ARG A 572 15.80 2.59 5.64
C ARG A 572 15.76 3.86 6.49
N LEU A 573 14.95 3.91 7.55
CA LEU A 573 14.95 5.03 8.50
C LEU A 573 16.20 5.02 9.39
N SER A 574 16.67 3.84 9.83
CA SER A 574 17.85 3.69 10.69
C SER A 574 19.19 3.83 9.94
N ASP A 575 19.28 3.39 8.68
CA ASP A 575 20.41 3.66 7.77
C ASP A 575 20.54 5.16 7.43
N MET A 576 19.46 5.92 7.59
CA MET A 576 19.46 7.40 7.51
C MET A 576 19.84 8.08 8.84
N GLY A 577 20.47 7.34 9.77
CA GLY A 577 21.09 7.89 10.98
C GLY A 577 20.13 8.20 12.13
N THR A 578 18.90 7.70 12.10
CA THR A 578 17.93 7.98 13.18
C THR A 578 18.04 6.96 14.32
N ARG A 579 18.39 7.46 15.51
CA ARG A 579 18.14 6.82 16.82
C ARG A 579 16.91 7.43 17.51
N CYS A 580 15.89 7.84 16.75
CA CYS A 580 14.73 8.55 17.31
C CYS A 580 13.46 7.69 17.25
N PRO A 581 12.67 7.60 18.33
CA PRO A 581 11.36 6.96 18.28
C PRO A 581 10.42 7.75 17.37
N VAL A 582 9.75 7.05 16.44
CA VAL A 582 8.80 7.64 15.49
C VAL A 582 7.39 7.54 16.07
N VAL A 583 6.69 8.66 16.15
CA VAL A 583 5.30 8.72 16.63
C VAL A 583 4.37 9.00 15.44
N PRO A 584 3.29 8.22 15.24
CA PRO A 584 2.29 8.53 14.21
C PRO A 584 1.59 9.85 14.56
N SER A 585 1.53 10.80 13.63
CA SER A 585 0.79 12.04 13.84
C SER A 585 -0.71 11.76 13.98
N PRO A 586 -1.41 12.30 15.01
CA PRO A 586 -2.87 12.33 15.02
C PRO A 586 -3.35 13.14 13.82
N ARG A 587 -4.39 12.67 13.12
CA ARG A 587 -4.90 13.27 11.89
C ARG A 587 -5.38 14.72 12.10
N THR A 588 -4.46 15.68 12.05
CA THR A 588 -4.76 17.10 11.95
C THR A 588 -4.65 17.51 10.50
N ARG A 589 -5.73 18.13 9.98
CA ARG A 589 -5.68 18.87 8.70
C ARG A 589 -4.78 20.08 8.90
N SER A 590 -3.47 19.92 8.73
CA SER A 590 -2.56 21.03 8.51
C SER A 590 -1.93 20.85 7.14
N HIS A 591 -2.58 21.42 6.13
CA HIS A 591 -1.86 21.76 4.91
C HIS A 591 -0.82 22.82 5.30
N PRO A 592 0.49 22.62 5.09
CA PRO A 592 1.34 23.76 4.87
C PRO A 592 0.82 24.42 3.59
N HIS A 593 0.24 25.61 3.71
CA HIS A 593 -0.04 26.49 2.58
C HIS A 593 1.31 26.86 1.95
N PHE A 594 1.83 26.01 1.07
CA PHE A 594 2.66 26.49 -0.02
C PHE A 594 1.70 27.16 -1.00
N ASP A 595 1.82 28.48 -1.11
CA ASP A 595 0.99 29.31 -1.96
C ASP A 595 1.08 28.81 -3.41
N THR A 596 -0.03 28.27 -3.92
CA THR A 596 -0.13 27.62 -5.22
C THR A 596 -0.22 28.62 -6.38
N ARG A 597 0.11 29.89 -6.13
CA ARG A 597 0.07 30.97 -7.13
C ARG A 597 1.21 30.89 -8.16
N GLU A 598 2.40 30.40 -7.81
CA GLU A 598 3.50 30.29 -8.79
C GLU A 598 3.38 29.08 -9.72
N ALA A 599 2.87 27.94 -9.24
CA ALA A 599 2.64 26.76 -10.08
C ALA A 599 1.53 26.95 -11.13
N ARG A 600 0.68 27.98 -10.98
CA ARG A 600 -0.38 28.30 -11.95
C ARG A 600 0.10 29.24 -13.06
N ALA A 601 1.13 30.05 -12.81
CA ALA A 601 1.69 30.97 -13.80
C ALA A 601 2.46 30.23 -14.92
N LEU A 602 3.13 29.11 -14.60
CA LEU A 602 3.90 28.33 -15.58
C LEU A 602 3.06 27.41 -16.49
N ARG A 603 1.74 27.32 -16.29
CA ARG A 603 0.83 26.56 -17.18
C ARG A 603 0.12 27.42 -18.24
N GLN A 604 0.20 28.75 -18.16
CA GLN A 604 -0.49 29.64 -19.12
C GLN A 604 0.34 30.04 -20.35
N THR A 605 1.62 29.67 -20.44
CA THR A 605 2.46 29.96 -21.62
C THR A 605 2.48 28.85 -22.68
N ARG A 606 1.50 27.94 -22.68
CA ARG A 606 1.39 26.86 -23.70
C ARG A 606 0.30 27.08 -24.77
N ASN A 607 -0.24 28.30 -24.87
CA ASN A 607 -1.06 28.75 -25.99
C ASN A 607 -0.55 30.12 -26.49
N VAL A 608 0.64 30.15 -27.08
CA VAL A 608 0.98 30.86 -28.32
C VAL A 608 2.04 30.02 -29.03
#